data_AF-A0A820M7A0-F1
#
_entry.id   AF-A0A820M7A0-F1
#
_cell.length_a   1.000
_cell.length_b   1.000
_cell.length_c   1.000
_cell.angle_alpha   90.00
_cell.angle_beta   90.00
_cell.angle_gamma   90.00
#
_symmetry.space_group_name_H-M   'P 1'
#
loop_
_entity.id
_entity.type
_entity.pdbx_description
1 polymer ?
#
loop_
_entity_poly.entity_id
_entity_poly.type
_entity_poly.pdbx_seq_one_letter_code
_entity_poly.pdbx_strand_id
1 'polypeptide(L)'
;ISENNTSHKKLNILTHCNTGSLATVGFGTALGVIRQLQANDNLELAYFTETRPYNQGSRLTAYELVHDRIPHTMICDSMAGLLMRTQPIHAVVVGADRVTANGDTANKIGTYQLAILAKHHKIPFYIAAPTTSIDLNKKTGDEIVIEQRPSKEMTTIKGVNIAAEGVQVWNPSFDITPANLITG
;
A
#
# COMPACT_ATOMS: atom_id res chain seq x y z
N ILE A 1 -23.53 27.55 -26.86
CA ILE A 1 -22.22 27.00 -26.41
C ILE A 1 -22.59 25.86 -25.47
N SER A 2 -22.61 24.63 -25.97
CA SER A 2 -22.96 23.44 -25.20
C SER A 2 -21.81 23.09 -24.27
N GLU A 3 -21.99 23.29 -22.97
CA GLU A 3 -21.10 22.74 -21.95
C GLU A 3 -21.20 21.20 -22.03
N ASN A 4 -20.19 20.57 -22.61
CA ASN A 4 -19.95 19.15 -22.46
C ASN A 4 -19.61 18.89 -21.00
N ASN A 5 -20.63 18.71 -20.17
CA ASN A 5 -20.49 18.30 -18.79
C ASN A 5 -20.28 16.77 -18.76
N THR A 6 -19.13 16.31 -19.26
CA THR A 6 -18.64 14.96 -18.97
C THR A 6 -18.25 14.96 -17.49
N SER A 7 -19.19 14.60 -16.62
CA SER A 7 -18.92 14.25 -15.23
C SER A 7 -17.80 13.20 -15.22
N HIS A 8 -16.56 13.63 -14.94
CA HIS A 8 -15.46 12.70 -14.77
C HIS A 8 -15.74 11.88 -13.51
N LYS A 9 -15.88 10.56 -13.69
CA LYS A 9 -16.10 9.65 -12.58
C LYS A 9 -14.88 9.69 -11.65
N LYS A 10 -15.08 10.18 -10.43
CA LYS A 10 -14.05 10.22 -9.39
C LYS A 10 -13.62 8.80 -8.98
N LEU A 11 -12.38 8.67 -8.53
CA LEU A 11 -11.70 7.40 -8.31
C LEU A 11 -11.65 7.01 -6.83
N ASN A 12 -11.86 5.73 -6.57
CA ASN A 12 -11.57 5.12 -5.26
C ASN A 12 -10.25 4.37 -5.36
N ILE A 13 -9.30 4.73 -4.50
CA ILE A 13 -7.93 4.19 -4.51
C ILE A 13 -7.69 3.42 -3.23
N LEU A 14 -7.11 2.22 -3.32
CA LEU A 14 -6.61 1.49 -2.16
C LEU A 14 -5.08 1.64 -2.06
N THR A 15 -4.57 1.92 -0.86
CA THR A 15 -3.13 1.93 -0.57
C THR A 15 -2.78 1.07 0.65
N HIS A 16 -1.48 0.89 0.88
CA HIS A 16 -0.92 -0.01 1.89
C HIS A 16 0.37 0.57 2.47
N CYS A 17 0.67 0.25 3.75
CA CYS A 17 1.77 0.85 4.52
C CYS A 17 1.60 2.37 4.65
N ASN A 18 2.72 3.09 4.82
CA ASN A 18 2.78 4.54 4.70
C ASN A 18 3.85 4.94 3.70
N THR A 19 3.47 5.75 2.73
CA THR A 19 4.33 6.24 1.64
C THR A 19 4.20 7.75 1.46
N GLY A 20 3.78 8.44 2.51
CA GLY A 20 3.57 9.87 2.54
C GLY A 20 4.81 10.70 2.82
N SER A 21 4.60 11.92 3.30
CA SER A 21 5.68 12.82 3.71
C SER A 21 6.42 12.28 4.92
N LEU A 22 5.80 11.43 5.74
CA LEU A 22 6.48 10.78 6.86
C LEU A 22 7.39 9.62 6.44
N ALA A 23 7.37 9.23 5.16
CA ALA A 23 8.23 8.20 4.58
C ALA A 23 9.22 8.75 3.53
N THR A 24 9.18 10.06 3.26
CA THR A 24 10.00 10.72 2.24
C THR A 24 10.46 12.09 2.76
N VAL A 25 11.22 12.86 1.98
CA VAL A 25 11.56 14.25 2.34
C VAL A 25 10.36 15.21 2.23
N GLY A 26 9.26 14.78 1.60
CA GLY A 26 8.04 15.56 1.43
C GLY A 26 7.13 14.97 0.35
N PHE A 27 5.83 15.31 0.39
CA PHE A 27 4.76 14.90 -0.53
C PHE A 27 4.44 13.40 -0.62
N GLY A 28 5.42 12.50 -0.57
CA GLY A 28 5.24 11.06 -0.66
C GLY A 28 5.25 10.50 -2.09
N THR A 29 5.12 9.18 -2.20
CA THR A 29 5.04 8.45 -3.48
C THR A 29 3.59 8.05 -3.77
N ALA A 30 3.12 6.89 -3.30
CA ALA A 30 1.74 6.46 -3.53
C ALA A 30 0.72 7.39 -2.84
N LEU A 31 1.01 7.86 -1.62
CA LEU A 31 0.19 8.91 -1.02
C LEU A 31 0.29 10.25 -1.76
N GLY A 32 1.42 10.52 -2.42
CA GLY A 32 1.58 11.65 -3.33
C GLY A 32 0.65 11.56 -4.55
N VAL A 33 0.47 10.36 -5.12
CA VAL A 33 -0.52 10.12 -6.19
C VAL A 33 -1.94 10.43 -5.69
N ILE A 34 -2.30 9.96 -4.49
CA ILE A 34 -3.61 10.25 -3.87
C ILE A 34 -3.79 11.76 -3.64
N ARG A 35 -2.77 12.45 -3.12
CA ARG A 35 -2.77 13.92 -2.96
C ARG A 35 -3.00 14.64 -4.29
N GLN A 36 -2.33 14.18 -5.35
CA GLN A 36 -2.49 14.78 -6.68
C GLN A 36 -3.89 14.54 -7.25
N LEU A 37 -4.47 13.34 -7.05
CA LEU A 37 -5.85 13.06 -7.45
C LEU A 37 -6.84 13.95 -6.70
N GLN A 38 -6.64 14.17 -5.40
CA GLN A 38 -7.45 15.10 -4.62
C GLN A 38 -7.33 16.53 -5.13
N ALA A 39 -6.11 17.02 -5.37
CA ALA A 39 -5.84 18.37 -5.85
C ALA A 39 -6.48 18.64 -7.22
N ASN A 40 -6.63 17.60 -8.04
CA ASN A 40 -7.25 17.66 -9.36
C ASN A 40 -8.77 17.37 -9.34
N ASP A 41 -9.39 17.26 -8.15
CA ASP A 41 -10.80 16.88 -7.96
C ASP A 41 -11.19 15.53 -8.59
N ASN A 42 -10.23 14.62 -8.73
CA ASN A 42 -10.41 13.30 -9.34
C ASN A 42 -10.52 12.16 -8.32
N LEU A 43 -10.28 12.43 -7.03
CA LEU A 43 -10.40 11.45 -5.95
C LEU A 43 -11.82 11.47 -5.36
N GLU A 44 -12.44 10.31 -5.26
CA GLU A 44 -13.68 10.10 -4.50
C GLU A 44 -13.34 9.71 -3.06
N LEU A 45 -12.54 8.64 -2.89
CA LEU A 45 -12.20 8.10 -1.57
C LEU A 45 -10.86 7.36 -1.59
N ALA A 46 -10.02 7.60 -0.58
CA ALA A 46 -8.81 6.82 -0.33
C ALA A 46 -9.07 5.74 0.74
N TYR A 47 -9.08 4.47 0.33
CA TYR A 47 -9.00 3.34 1.25
C TYR A 47 -7.54 3.07 1.60
N PHE A 48 -7.27 2.70 2.85
CA PHE A 48 -5.94 2.26 3.27
C PHE A 48 -6.04 1.16 4.33
N THR A 49 -5.10 0.22 4.31
CA THR A 49 -5.08 -0.84 5.31
C THR A 49 -4.30 -0.43 6.55
N GLU A 50 -4.62 -1.02 7.70
CA GLU A 50 -3.91 -0.75 8.96
C GLU A 50 -2.41 -1.07 8.90
N THR A 51 -2.04 -2.11 8.12
CA THR A 51 -0.69 -2.57 7.86
C THR A 51 0.01 -3.13 9.09
N ARG A 52 -0.47 -4.29 9.57
CA ARG A 52 0.19 -5.06 10.64
C ARG A 52 1.56 -5.59 10.19
N PRO A 53 2.47 -5.86 11.15
CA PRO A 53 2.30 -5.67 12.59
C PRO A 53 2.57 -4.25 13.09
N TYR A 54 3.27 -3.43 12.33
CA TYR A 54 3.78 -2.13 12.81
C TYR A 54 2.75 -0.99 12.74
N ASN A 55 1.60 -1.25 12.09
CA ASN A 55 0.45 -0.37 11.99
C ASN A 55 0.78 0.97 11.35
N GLN A 56 1.61 0.98 10.30
CA GLN A 56 1.98 2.21 9.59
C GLN A 56 0.76 2.89 9.00
N GLY A 57 -0.17 2.14 8.41
CA GLY A 57 -1.37 2.70 7.82
C GLY A 57 -2.25 3.37 8.88
N SER A 58 -2.53 2.68 9.98
CA SER A 58 -3.35 3.24 11.06
C SER A 58 -2.71 4.42 11.79
N ARG A 59 -1.38 4.44 11.90
CA ARG A 59 -0.68 5.46 12.70
C ARG A 59 -0.22 6.65 11.88
N LEU A 60 0.26 6.41 10.66
CA LEU A 60 0.96 7.41 9.84
C LEU A 60 0.10 7.83 8.66
N THR A 61 -0.39 6.88 7.86
CA THR A 61 -1.25 7.22 6.70
C THR A 61 -2.56 7.85 7.14
N ALA A 62 -3.19 7.31 8.17
CA ALA A 62 -4.37 7.92 8.78
C ALA A 62 -4.08 9.35 9.25
N TYR A 63 -2.95 9.56 9.92
CA TYR A 63 -2.56 10.88 10.41
C TYR A 63 -2.41 11.89 9.26
N GLU A 64 -1.69 11.51 8.20
CA GLU A 64 -1.48 12.37 7.03
C GLU A 64 -2.80 12.66 6.29
N LEU A 65 -3.65 11.66 6.06
CA LEU A 65 -4.94 11.84 5.37
C LEU A 65 -5.93 12.71 6.16
N VAL A 66 -5.96 12.58 7.50
CA VAL A 66 -6.74 13.45 8.38
C VAL A 66 -6.21 14.87 8.33
N HIS A 67 -4.89 15.05 8.43
CA HIS A 67 -4.24 16.37 8.40
C HIS A 67 -4.56 17.11 7.10
N ASP A 68 -4.44 16.41 5.97
CA ASP A 68 -4.66 16.96 4.62
C ASP A 68 -6.15 17.08 4.25
N ARG A 69 -7.06 16.60 5.11
CA ARG A 69 -8.53 16.58 4.88
C ARG A 69 -8.93 15.86 3.59
N ILE A 70 -8.20 14.80 3.25
CA ILE A 70 -8.50 13.95 2.10
C ILE A 70 -9.60 12.95 2.51
N PRO A 71 -10.66 12.73 1.73
CA PRO A 71 -11.67 11.72 2.04
C PRO A 71 -11.03 10.33 2.14
N HIS A 72 -11.21 9.65 3.27
CA HIS A 72 -10.54 8.38 3.51
C HIS A 72 -11.35 7.38 4.34
N THR A 73 -10.96 6.10 4.26
CA THR A 73 -11.49 5.02 5.10
C THR A 73 -10.40 3.99 5.39
N MET A 74 -10.19 3.71 6.68
CA MET A 74 -9.26 2.68 7.14
C MET A 74 -9.93 1.30 7.13
N ILE A 75 -9.20 0.26 6.76
CA ILE A 75 -9.63 -1.14 6.86
C ILE A 75 -8.57 -2.02 7.53
N CYS A 76 -8.95 -3.14 8.11
CA CYS A 76 -7.98 -4.19 8.46
C CYS A 76 -7.39 -4.82 7.19
N ASP A 77 -6.16 -5.33 7.26
CA ASP A 77 -5.50 -5.95 6.10
C ASP A 77 -6.32 -7.13 5.51
N SER A 78 -7.03 -7.87 6.36
CA SER A 78 -7.90 -9.00 5.98
C SER A 78 -9.19 -8.60 5.26
N MET A 79 -9.59 -7.32 5.31
CA MET A 79 -10.82 -6.84 4.68
C MET A 79 -10.62 -6.51 3.19
N ALA A 80 -9.37 -6.46 2.70
CA ALA A 80 -9.06 -6.03 1.34
C ALA A 80 -9.79 -6.85 0.26
N GLY A 81 -9.90 -8.17 0.43
CA GLY A 81 -10.62 -9.03 -0.53
C GLY A 81 -12.11 -8.72 -0.59
N LEU A 82 -12.76 -8.53 0.57
CA LEU A 82 -14.17 -8.14 0.62
C LEU A 82 -14.39 -6.73 0.06
N LEU A 83 -13.47 -5.81 0.35
CA LEU A 83 -13.49 -4.44 -0.16
C LEU A 83 -13.45 -4.46 -1.70
N MET A 84 -12.47 -5.15 -2.30
CA MET A 84 -12.34 -5.24 -3.76
C MET A 84 -13.52 -5.94 -4.43
N ARG A 85 -14.20 -6.86 -3.72
CA ARG A 85 -15.39 -7.55 -4.22
C ARG A 85 -16.66 -6.69 -4.18
N THR A 86 -16.81 -5.84 -3.17
CA THR A 86 -18.10 -5.18 -2.86
C THR A 86 -18.10 -3.68 -3.07
N GLN A 87 -16.93 -3.04 -3.07
CA GLN A 87 -16.78 -1.60 -3.28
C GLN A 87 -16.16 -1.31 -4.65
N PRO A 88 -16.48 -0.17 -5.28
CA PRO A 88 -15.96 0.19 -6.59
C PRO A 88 -14.52 0.71 -6.47
N ILE A 89 -13.56 -0.16 -6.17
CA ILE A 89 -12.13 0.15 -6.16
C ILE A 89 -11.63 0.25 -7.59
N HIS A 90 -11.03 1.38 -7.93
CA HIS A 90 -10.61 1.68 -9.31
C HIS A 90 -9.12 1.39 -9.54
N ALA A 91 -8.29 1.47 -8.50
CA ALA A 91 -6.89 1.07 -8.55
C ALA A 91 -6.34 0.78 -7.15
N VAL A 92 -5.29 -0.03 -7.09
CA VAL A 92 -4.40 -0.13 -5.94
C VAL A 92 -3.11 0.62 -6.27
N VAL A 93 -2.65 1.49 -5.37
CA VAL A 93 -1.38 2.20 -5.53
C VAL A 93 -0.58 2.08 -4.24
N VAL A 94 0.63 1.52 -4.33
CA VAL A 94 1.52 1.30 -3.18
C VAL A 94 2.93 1.81 -3.48
N GLY A 95 3.76 1.91 -2.45
CA GLY A 95 5.17 2.27 -2.61
C GLY A 95 6.04 1.07 -2.97
N ALA A 96 7.36 1.28 -2.93
CA ALA A 96 8.33 0.21 -2.96
C ALA A 96 9.55 0.54 -2.09
N ASP A 97 10.05 -0.46 -1.40
CA ASP A 97 11.37 -0.42 -0.75
C ASP A 97 12.47 -0.71 -1.77
N ARG A 98 12.22 -1.65 -2.69
CA ARG A 98 13.17 -1.99 -3.76
C ARG A 98 12.45 -2.56 -4.98
N VAL A 99 12.85 -2.10 -6.17
CA VAL A 99 12.41 -2.65 -7.46
C VAL A 99 13.63 -3.24 -8.16
N THR A 100 13.57 -4.50 -8.58
CA THR A 100 14.67 -5.18 -9.28
C THR A 100 14.61 -4.95 -10.79
N ALA A 101 15.64 -5.38 -11.54
CA ALA A 101 15.75 -5.12 -12.98
C ALA A 101 14.60 -5.70 -13.82
N ASN A 102 14.00 -6.82 -13.40
CA ASN A 102 12.85 -7.40 -14.09
C ASN A 102 11.50 -6.78 -13.65
N GLY A 103 11.51 -5.82 -12.73
CA GLY A 103 10.32 -5.16 -12.18
C GLY A 103 9.73 -5.82 -10.93
N ASP A 104 10.27 -6.96 -10.46
CA ASP A 104 9.82 -7.53 -9.20
C ASP A 104 10.08 -6.54 -8.07
N THR A 105 9.07 -6.34 -7.25
CA THR A 105 9.04 -5.25 -6.28
C THR A 105 8.93 -5.81 -4.87
N ALA A 106 9.92 -5.49 -4.04
CA ALA A 106 9.84 -5.66 -2.60
C ALA A 106 9.15 -4.44 -1.98
N ASN A 107 8.11 -4.70 -1.19
CA ASN A 107 7.40 -3.69 -0.42
C ASN A 107 6.85 -4.33 0.86
N LYS A 108 6.23 -3.51 1.73
CA LYS A 108 5.67 -3.95 3.01
C LYS A 108 4.85 -5.25 2.89
N ILE A 109 5.06 -6.17 3.83
CA ILE A 109 4.31 -7.43 3.92
C ILE A 109 2.80 -7.19 3.82
N GLY A 110 2.16 -7.92 2.91
CA GLY A 110 0.77 -7.72 2.48
C GLY A 110 0.65 -7.15 1.07
N THR A 111 1.71 -6.58 0.50
CA THR A 111 1.68 -6.01 -0.85
C THR A 111 1.43 -7.08 -1.92
N TYR A 112 2.14 -8.21 -1.85
CA TYR A 112 1.93 -9.33 -2.75
C TYR A 112 0.50 -9.89 -2.66
N GLN A 113 -0.04 -9.98 -1.44
CA GLN A 113 -1.43 -10.39 -1.22
C GLN A 113 -2.41 -9.44 -1.91
N LEU A 114 -2.20 -8.11 -1.81
CA LEU A 114 -3.03 -7.13 -2.50
C LEU A 114 -2.90 -7.24 -4.02
N ALA A 115 -1.72 -7.52 -4.56
CA ALA A 115 -1.52 -7.69 -6.00
C ALA A 115 -2.28 -8.93 -6.54
N ILE A 116 -2.29 -10.04 -5.80
CA ILE A 116 -3.09 -11.23 -6.15
C ILE A 116 -4.58 -10.88 -6.16
N LEU A 117 -5.07 -10.22 -5.09
CA LEU A 117 -6.48 -9.85 -4.97
C LEU A 117 -6.89 -8.88 -6.08
N ALA A 118 -6.05 -7.88 -6.38
CA ALA A 118 -6.28 -6.92 -7.44
C ALA A 118 -6.41 -7.62 -8.80
N LYS A 119 -5.49 -8.54 -9.12
CA LYS A 119 -5.57 -9.35 -10.34
C LYS A 119 -6.84 -10.20 -10.41
N HIS A 120 -7.22 -10.85 -9.31
CA HIS A 120 -8.46 -11.64 -9.23
C HIS A 120 -9.71 -10.80 -9.52
N HIS A 121 -9.76 -9.58 -8.99
CA HIS A 121 -10.87 -8.65 -9.18
C HIS A 121 -10.73 -7.74 -10.41
N LYS A 122 -9.68 -7.93 -11.23
CA LYS A 122 -9.38 -7.11 -12.43
C LYS A 122 -9.21 -5.62 -12.11
N ILE A 123 -8.63 -5.32 -10.96
CA ILE A 123 -8.28 -3.97 -10.53
C ILE A 123 -6.80 -3.72 -10.89
N PRO A 124 -6.46 -2.60 -11.55
CA PRO A 124 -5.08 -2.29 -11.86
C PRO A 124 -4.27 -2.03 -10.57
N PHE A 125 -3.05 -2.53 -10.55
CA PHE A 125 -2.15 -2.50 -9.39
C PHE A 125 -0.87 -1.75 -9.75
N TYR A 126 -0.62 -0.62 -9.13
CA TYR A 126 0.49 0.27 -9.45
C TYR A 126 1.52 0.39 -8.34
N ILE A 127 2.79 0.48 -8.73
CA ILE A 127 3.91 0.81 -7.85
C ILE A 127 4.35 2.25 -8.10
N ALA A 128 4.24 3.10 -7.07
CA ALA A 128 4.78 4.45 -7.09
C ALA A 128 6.10 4.49 -6.30
N ALA A 129 7.23 4.53 -7.02
CA ALA A 129 8.56 4.54 -6.42
C ALA A 129 9.51 5.51 -7.16
N PRO A 130 10.45 6.16 -6.44
CA PRO A 130 11.49 6.95 -7.08
C PRO A 130 12.49 6.04 -7.80
N THR A 131 13.22 6.59 -8.77
CA THR A 131 14.29 5.86 -9.47
C THR A 131 15.39 5.37 -8.53
N THR A 132 15.58 6.04 -7.38
CA THR A 132 16.52 5.62 -6.33
C THR A 132 16.12 4.33 -5.62
N SER A 133 14.86 3.90 -5.71
CA SER A 133 14.41 2.59 -5.19
C SER A 133 14.66 1.45 -6.19
N ILE A 134 15.11 1.74 -7.41
CA ILE A 134 15.40 0.74 -8.43
C ILE A 134 16.84 0.23 -8.27
N ASP A 135 16.98 -1.07 -8.02
CA ASP A 135 18.27 -1.78 -7.90
C ASP A 135 18.48 -2.66 -9.13
N LEU A 136 19.09 -2.08 -10.17
CA LEU A 136 19.38 -2.77 -11.44
C LEU A 136 20.46 -3.87 -11.31
N ASN A 137 21.14 -3.97 -10.17
CA ASN A 137 22.13 -5.04 -9.95
C ASN A 137 21.47 -6.37 -9.59
N LYS A 138 20.22 -6.35 -9.12
CA LYS A 138 19.41 -7.56 -8.88
C LYS A 138 18.56 -7.84 -10.09
N LYS A 139 18.67 -9.04 -10.64
CA LYS A 139 17.92 -9.46 -11.82
C LYS A 139 16.47 -9.77 -11.49
N THR A 140 16.23 -10.41 -10.34
CA THR A 140 14.91 -10.88 -9.92
C THR A 140 14.65 -10.61 -8.44
N GLY A 141 13.39 -10.64 -8.03
CA GLY A 141 12.98 -10.46 -6.63
C GLY A 141 13.57 -11.51 -5.67
N ASP A 142 13.90 -12.71 -6.16
CA ASP A 142 14.53 -13.78 -5.37
C ASP A 142 15.90 -13.40 -4.80
N GLU A 143 16.57 -12.39 -5.36
CA GLU A 143 17.85 -11.87 -4.85
C GLU A 143 17.68 -10.88 -3.68
N ILE A 144 16.43 -10.54 -3.32
CA ILE A 144 16.13 -9.68 -2.19
C ILE A 144 15.99 -10.52 -0.92
N VAL A 145 16.90 -10.30 0.03
CA VAL A 145 16.78 -10.89 1.37
C VAL A 145 15.67 -10.18 2.14
N ILE A 146 14.62 -10.93 2.50
CA ILE A 146 13.51 -10.43 3.30
C ILE A 146 13.93 -10.32 4.77
N GLU A 147 13.89 -9.10 5.31
CA GLU A 147 14.12 -8.84 6.72
C GLU A 147 13.07 -9.59 7.57
N GLN A 148 13.56 -10.38 8.52
CA GLN A 148 12.75 -10.99 9.57
C GLN A 148 12.84 -10.14 10.83
N ARG A 149 11.70 -9.76 11.39
CA ARG A 149 11.63 -8.87 12.56
C ARG A 149 11.27 -9.63 13.83
N PRO A 150 11.57 -9.09 15.02
CA PRO A 150 11.28 -9.75 16.29
C PRO A 150 9.79 -10.11 16.44
N SER A 151 9.51 -11.28 17.02
CA SER A 151 8.14 -11.76 17.28
C SER A 151 7.31 -10.77 18.11
N LYS A 152 7.96 -10.00 18.99
CA LYS A 152 7.34 -9.02 19.87
C LYS A 152 6.48 -7.99 19.14
N GLU A 153 6.84 -7.61 17.91
CA GLU A 153 6.05 -6.66 17.11
C GLU A 153 4.68 -7.22 16.74
N MET A 154 4.59 -8.54 16.57
CA MET A 154 3.32 -9.24 16.35
C MET A 154 2.59 -9.56 17.66
N THR A 155 3.30 -10.00 18.70
CA THR A 155 2.65 -10.49 19.94
C THR A 155 2.25 -9.40 20.92
N THR A 156 2.79 -8.19 20.79
CA THR A 156 2.63 -7.12 21.79
C THR A 156 2.37 -5.78 21.11
N ILE A 157 1.36 -5.05 21.58
CA ILE A 157 1.04 -3.68 21.12
C ILE A 157 1.09 -2.75 22.33
N LYS A 158 1.96 -1.72 22.28
CA LYS A 158 2.13 -0.73 23.37
C LYS A 158 2.33 -1.37 24.76
N GLY A 159 3.09 -2.46 24.83
CA GLY A 159 3.36 -3.18 26.08
C GLY A 159 2.28 -4.17 26.51
N VAL A 160 1.15 -4.24 25.80
CA VAL A 160 0.07 -5.21 26.07
C VAL A 160 0.25 -6.43 25.17
N ASN A 161 0.37 -7.61 25.77
CA ASN A 161 0.43 -8.88 25.03
C ASN A 161 -0.95 -9.22 24.46
N ILE A 162 -1.00 -9.48 23.16
CA ILE A 162 -2.22 -9.86 22.43
C ILE A 162 -2.23 -11.34 22.04
N ALA A 163 -1.05 -11.95 21.92
CA ALA A 163 -0.92 -13.36 21.58
C ALA A 163 -0.65 -14.20 22.84
N ALA A 164 -0.98 -15.49 22.78
CA ALA A 164 -0.72 -16.44 23.87
C ALA A 164 0.78 -16.53 24.19
N GLU A 165 1.11 -16.70 25.47
CA GLU A 165 2.49 -16.87 25.91
C GLU A 165 3.13 -18.11 25.29
N GLY A 166 4.39 -17.99 24.85
CA GLY A 166 5.14 -19.09 24.23
C GLY A 166 4.86 -19.35 22.74
N VAL A 167 3.92 -18.62 22.11
CA VAL A 167 3.63 -18.82 20.68
C VAL A 167 4.84 -18.50 19.79
N GLN A 168 5.09 -19.36 18.82
CA GLN A 168 6.10 -19.12 17.78
C GLN A 168 5.53 -18.19 16.69
N VAL A 169 6.38 -17.31 16.16
CA VAL A 169 5.97 -16.27 15.22
C VAL A 169 6.89 -16.24 14.01
N TRP A 170 6.30 -16.15 12.83
CA TRP A 170 6.97 -15.79 11.59
C TRP A 170 6.60 -14.35 11.23
N ASN A 171 7.59 -13.45 11.16
CA ASN A 171 7.37 -12.01 11.00
C ASN A 171 8.28 -11.41 9.91
N PRO A 172 8.06 -11.76 8.63
CA PRO A 172 8.70 -11.07 7.51
C PRO A 172 8.18 -9.62 7.44
N SER A 173 9.08 -8.65 7.28
CA SER A 173 8.69 -7.25 7.19
C SER A 173 8.32 -6.80 5.77
N PHE A 174 8.67 -7.59 4.76
CA PHE A 174 8.42 -7.34 3.34
C PHE A 174 7.98 -8.62 2.64
N ASP A 175 7.34 -8.48 1.49
CA ASP A 175 7.14 -9.55 0.51
C ASP A 175 7.56 -9.08 -0.89
N ILE A 176 7.64 -10.03 -1.82
CA ILE A 176 7.97 -9.77 -3.22
C ILE A 176 6.71 -9.89 -4.07
N THR A 177 6.37 -8.82 -4.79
CA THR A 177 5.34 -8.82 -5.83
C THR A 177 5.99 -9.04 -7.19
N PRO A 178 5.69 -10.15 -7.89
CA PRO A 178 6.22 -10.39 -9.23
C PRO A 178 5.71 -9.35 -10.24
N ALA A 179 6.56 -8.98 -11.19
CA ALA A 179 6.24 -7.95 -12.20
C ALA A 179 4.96 -8.25 -13.00
N ASN A 180 4.62 -9.52 -13.21
CA ASN A 180 3.42 -9.93 -13.94
C ASN A 180 2.09 -9.71 -13.19
N LEU A 181 2.13 -9.23 -11.95
CA LEU A 181 0.97 -8.77 -11.17
C LEU A 181 0.88 -7.23 -11.13
N ILE A 182 1.88 -6.52 -11.66
CA ILE A 182 1.98 -5.06 -11.61
C ILE A 182 1.53 -4.50 -12.96
N THR A 183 0.61 -3.55 -12.92
CA THR A 183 0.08 -2.85 -14.11
C THR A 183 1.03 -1.76 -14.59
N GLY A 184 1.69 -1.06 -13.68
CA GLY A 184 2.67 -0.02 -13.99
C GLY A 184 3.30 0.61 -12.76
#